data_AF-A0A7C1PR82-F1
#
_entry.id   AF-A0A7C1PR82-F1
#
_cell.length_a   1.000
_cell.length_b   1.000
_cell.length_c   1.000
_cell.angle_alpha   90.00
_cell.angle_beta   90.00
_cell.angle_gamma   90.00
#
_symmetry.space_group_name_H-M   'P 1'
#
loop_
_entity.id
_entity.type
_entity.pdbx_description
1 polymer ?
#
loop_
_entity_poly.entity_id
_entity_poly.type
_entity_poly.pdbx_seq_one_letter_code
_entity_poly.pdbx_strand_id
1 'polypeptide(L)'
;MKIETFVVPKKDKEIIIKPAYEDIPGLIDSNIERFRSYKFDINGIPFPKFRKHTRAEILEKSREYSEWIWSICSKLKIGCKRDSSYFHNSYTPDKTIIQTGYPPTPAHPGILIKNSLADIIARKIKGIGINMVVDNDTCHDNCLNIPNINGLESSTEKIEFIPSSQGLAFEEVRYTDLTQLTTFKKGVLRILSNPDMKDTF
;
A
#
# COMPACT_ATOMS: atom_id res chain seq x y z
N MET A 1 10.42 29.66 8.92
CA MET A 1 10.26 28.19 8.88
C MET A 1 10.94 27.64 10.13
N LYS A 2 10.21 27.08 11.10
CA LYS A 2 10.85 26.42 12.25
C LYS A 2 11.47 25.12 11.75
N ILE A 3 12.77 24.96 11.92
CA ILE A 3 13.44 23.70 11.67
C ILE A 3 13.05 22.79 12.83
N GLU A 4 12.25 21.77 12.54
CA GLU A 4 11.94 20.74 13.52
C GLU A 4 12.96 19.63 13.40
N THR A 5 13.60 19.31 14.52
CA THR A 5 14.58 18.23 14.60
C THR A 5 13.87 16.93 14.92
N PHE A 6 14.03 15.94 14.04
CA PHE A 6 13.59 14.57 14.29
C PHE A 6 14.75 13.77 14.88
N VAL A 7 14.46 12.94 15.88
CA VAL A 7 15.42 12.00 16.46
C VAL A 7 14.97 10.60 16.09
N VAL A 8 15.86 9.76 15.58
CA VAL A 8 15.55 8.37 15.25
C VAL A 8 15.05 7.64 16.50
N PRO A 9 13.99 6.82 16.42
CA PRO A 9 13.51 6.05 17.57
C PRO A 9 14.63 5.18 18.15
N LYS A 10 14.66 5.04 19.48
CA LYS A 10 15.80 4.38 20.18
C LYS A 10 15.46 2.99 20.69
N LYS A 11 14.17 2.67 20.86
CA LYS A 11 13.74 1.37 21.35
C LYS A 11 13.11 0.55 20.23
N ASP A 12 13.12 -0.77 20.42
CA ASP A 12 12.45 -1.70 19.53
C ASP A 12 10.98 -1.33 19.33
N LYS A 13 10.51 -1.43 18.08
CA LYS A 13 9.13 -1.14 17.64
C LYS A 13 8.63 0.29 17.86
N GLU A 14 9.49 1.23 18.22
CA GLU A 14 9.11 2.65 18.25
C GLU A 14 8.96 3.19 16.81
N ILE A 15 7.86 3.88 16.55
CA ILE A 15 7.55 4.49 15.25
C ILE A 15 7.33 5.98 15.48
N ILE A 16 7.91 6.82 14.63
CA ILE A 16 7.61 8.24 14.60
C ILE A 16 6.53 8.49 13.56
N ILE A 17 5.42 9.07 14.01
CA ILE A 17 4.33 9.52 13.16
C ILE A 17 4.22 11.02 13.33
N LYS A 18 4.26 11.74 12.21
CA LYS A 18 4.00 13.16 12.18
C LYS A 18 3.02 13.49 11.06
N PRO A 19 1.96 14.28 11.33
CA PRO A 19 1.47 14.75 12.65
C PRO A 19 1.14 13.58 13.60
N ALA A 20 1.02 13.85 14.91
CA ALA A 20 0.77 12.79 15.88
C ALA A 20 -0.55 12.08 15.55
N TYR A 21 -0.67 10.80 15.90
CA TYR A 21 -1.84 9.99 15.53
C TYR A 21 -3.15 10.59 16.06
N GLU A 22 -3.08 11.22 17.22
CA GLU A 22 -4.18 11.88 17.93
C GLU A 22 -4.69 13.12 17.18
N ASP A 23 -3.83 13.76 16.38
CA ASP A 23 -4.16 14.96 15.61
C ASP A 23 -4.85 14.65 14.27
N ILE A 24 -4.76 13.41 13.80
CA ILE A 24 -5.29 12.98 12.50
C ILE A 24 -6.78 13.29 12.32
N PRO A 25 -7.68 13.07 13.29
CA PRO A 25 -9.09 13.44 13.15
C PRO A 25 -9.31 14.92 12.80
N GLY A 26 -8.62 15.83 13.50
CA GLY A 26 -8.74 17.27 13.24
C GLY A 26 -8.21 17.67 11.85
N LEU A 27 -7.22 16.95 11.33
CA LEU A 27 -6.71 17.14 9.98
C LEU A 27 -7.67 16.64 8.90
N ILE A 28 -8.40 15.55 9.17
CA ILE A 28 -9.45 15.05 8.28
C ILE A 28 -10.54 16.11 8.15
N ASP A 29 -11.03 16.64 9.26
CA ASP A 29 -12.06 17.69 9.26
C ASP A 29 -11.59 18.95 8.54
N SER A 30 -10.35 19.38 8.85
CA SER A 30 -9.72 20.53 8.18
C SER A 30 -9.60 20.35 6.66
N ASN A 31 -9.27 19.15 6.20
CA ASN A 31 -9.18 18.85 4.78
C ASN A 31 -10.57 18.86 4.11
N ILE A 32 -11.60 18.34 4.78
CA ILE A 32 -12.98 18.38 4.28
C ILE A 32 -13.44 19.83 4.10
N GLU A 33 -13.23 20.67 5.11
CA GLU A 33 -13.60 22.09 5.04
C GLU A 33 -12.81 22.84 3.96
N ARG A 34 -11.51 22.55 3.84
CA ARG A 34 -10.68 23.14 2.78
C ARG A 34 -11.24 22.83 1.40
N PHE A 35 -11.57 21.57 1.10
CA PHE A 35 -12.15 21.20 -0.19
C PHE A 35 -13.52 21.81 -0.44
N ARG A 36 -14.36 21.98 0.60
CA ARG A 36 -15.66 22.66 0.50
C ARG A 36 -15.52 24.16 0.20
N SER A 37 -14.42 24.77 0.64
CA SER A 37 -14.16 26.20 0.47
C SER A 37 -13.68 26.60 -0.93
N TYR A 38 -13.25 25.64 -1.76
CA TYR A 38 -12.68 25.92 -3.08
C TYR A 38 -13.74 26.43 -4.07
N LYS A 39 -13.48 27.62 -4.63
CA LYS A 39 -14.35 28.33 -5.58
C LYS A 39 -13.59 28.58 -6.88
N PHE A 40 -13.35 27.53 -7.63
CA PHE A 40 -12.74 27.60 -8.96
C PHE A 40 -13.31 26.50 -9.86
N ASP A 41 -13.03 26.63 -11.15
CA ASP A 41 -13.43 25.69 -12.17
C ASP A 41 -12.21 24.95 -12.76
N ILE A 42 -12.41 23.71 -13.18
CA ILE A 42 -11.45 22.94 -13.95
C ILE A 42 -12.09 22.72 -15.33
N ASN A 43 -11.52 23.31 -16.37
CA ASN A 43 -12.06 23.25 -17.75
C ASN A 43 -13.56 23.61 -17.83
N GLY A 44 -13.99 24.65 -17.11
CA GLY A 44 -15.39 25.10 -17.07
C GLY A 44 -16.33 24.23 -16.21
N ILE A 45 -15.81 23.24 -15.48
CA ILE A 45 -16.58 22.43 -14.53
C ILE A 45 -16.30 22.94 -13.11
N PRO A 46 -17.34 23.31 -12.33
CA PRO A 46 -17.15 23.70 -10.93
C PRO A 46 -16.43 22.62 -10.13
N PHE A 47 -15.42 23.01 -9.36
CA PHE A 47 -14.58 22.08 -8.61
C PHE A 47 -15.36 21.05 -7.77
N PRO A 48 -16.44 21.39 -7.04
CA PRO A 48 -17.22 20.40 -6.30
C PRO A 48 -17.84 19.32 -7.20
N LYS A 49 -18.30 19.70 -8.40
CA LYS A 49 -18.88 18.78 -9.38
C LYS A 49 -17.79 17.89 -10.00
N PHE A 50 -16.67 18.49 -10.40
CA PHE A 50 -15.50 17.75 -10.90
C PHE A 50 -15.04 16.72 -9.88
N ARG A 51 -14.81 17.15 -8.63
CA ARG A 51 -14.37 16.29 -7.53
C ARG A 51 -15.34 15.15 -7.25
N LYS A 52 -16.66 15.38 -7.28
CA LYS A 52 -17.65 14.32 -7.09
C LYS A 52 -17.52 13.24 -8.17
N HIS A 53 -17.33 13.64 -9.43
CA HIS A 53 -17.17 12.72 -10.55
C HIS A 53 -15.87 11.91 -10.42
N THR A 54 -14.73 12.58 -10.23
CA THR A 54 -13.43 11.92 -10.05
C THR A 54 -13.42 10.96 -8.86
N ARG A 55 -14.14 11.29 -7.78
CA ARG A 55 -14.28 10.39 -6.62
C ARG A 55 -15.06 9.12 -6.93
N ALA A 56 -16.07 9.19 -7.78
CA ALA A 56 -16.79 7.99 -8.18
C ALA A 56 -15.89 7.09 -9.04
N GLU A 57 -15.21 7.69 -10.01
CA GLU A 57 -14.32 6.99 -10.93
C GLU A 57 -13.14 6.31 -10.21
N ILE A 58 -12.44 7.02 -9.31
CA ILE A 58 -11.31 6.43 -8.58
C ILE A 58 -11.75 5.26 -7.70
N LEU A 59 -12.95 5.32 -7.11
CA LEU A 59 -13.48 4.25 -6.27
C LEU A 59 -13.87 3.03 -7.09
N GLU A 60 -14.45 3.24 -8.27
CA GLU A 60 -14.75 2.17 -9.23
C GLU A 60 -13.47 1.47 -9.68
N LYS A 61 -12.47 2.24 -10.14
CA LYS A 61 -11.16 1.68 -10.55
C LYS A 61 -10.42 0.98 -9.42
N SER A 62 -10.47 1.54 -8.22
CA SER A 62 -9.87 0.90 -7.04
C SER A 62 -10.53 -0.44 -6.72
N ARG A 63 -11.86 -0.55 -6.88
CA ARG A 63 -12.59 -1.80 -6.69
C ARG A 63 -12.20 -2.82 -7.75
N GLU A 64 -12.26 -2.46 -9.04
CA GLU A 64 -11.89 -3.35 -10.16
C GLU A 64 -10.47 -3.93 -9.95
N TYR A 65 -9.51 -3.06 -9.64
CA TYR A 65 -8.12 -3.46 -9.41
C TYR A 65 -7.97 -4.39 -8.19
N SER A 66 -8.63 -4.06 -7.08
CA SER A 66 -8.58 -4.88 -5.87
C SER A 66 -9.23 -6.25 -6.08
N GLU A 67 -10.36 -6.32 -6.77
CA GLU A 67 -11.01 -7.60 -7.11
C GLU A 67 -10.12 -8.47 -8.00
N TRP A 68 -9.42 -7.87 -8.96
CA TRP A 68 -8.44 -8.57 -9.80
C TRP A 68 -7.27 -9.14 -8.98
N ILE A 69 -6.64 -8.35 -8.10
CA ILE A 69 -5.57 -8.84 -7.21
C ILE A 69 -6.08 -10.00 -6.34
N TRP A 70 -7.30 -9.90 -5.81
CA TRP A 70 -7.87 -10.92 -4.93
C TRP A 70 -8.12 -12.23 -5.68
N SER A 71 -8.53 -12.15 -6.95
CA SER A 71 -8.65 -13.31 -7.84
C SER A 71 -7.30 -14.02 -7.98
N ILE A 72 -6.21 -13.28 -8.17
CA ILE A 72 -4.85 -13.85 -8.24
C ILE A 72 -4.44 -14.48 -6.91
N CYS A 73 -4.60 -13.78 -5.78
CA CYS A 73 -4.28 -14.32 -4.46
C CYS A 73 -5.04 -15.63 -4.17
N SER A 74 -6.32 -15.69 -4.57
CA SER A 74 -7.15 -16.88 -4.43
C SER A 74 -6.61 -18.04 -5.26
N LYS A 75 -6.26 -17.81 -6.53
CA LYS A 75 -5.64 -18.82 -7.41
C LYS A 75 -4.31 -19.33 -6.84
N LEU A 76 -3.51 -18.45 -6.26
CA LEU A 76 -2.22 -18.78 -5.65
C LEU A 76 -2.34 -19.38 -4.24
N LYS A 77 -3.56 -19.54 -3.70
CA LYS A 77 -3.81 -20.01 -2.33
C LYS A 77 -2.99 -19.22 -1.31
N ILE A 78 -2.97 -17.89 -1.45
CA ILE A 78 -2.39 -16.98 -0.47
C ILE A 78 -3.51 -16.65 0.52
N GLY A 79 -3.26 -16.90 1.81
CA GLY A 79 -4.25 -16.74 2.86
C GLY A 79 -4.60 -15.26 3.10
N CYS A 80 -5.45 -14.69 2.26
CA CYS A 80 -6.09 -13.41 2.54
C CYS A 80 -7.39 -13.71 3.29
N LYS A 81 -7.41 -13.52 4.62
CA LYS A 81 -8.68 -13.55 5.36
C LYS A 81 -9.57 -12.43 4.82
N ARG A 82 -10.54 -12.82 4.00
CA ARG A 82 -11.49 -11.90 3.36
C ARG A 82 -12.52 -11.51 4.41
N ASP A 83 -12.47 -10.27 4.88
CA ASP A 83 -13.64 -9.71 5.54
C ASP A 83 -14.64 -9.31 4.45
N SER A 84 -15.56 -10.24 4.14
CA SER A 84 -16.56 -10.11 3.08
C SER A 84 -17.53 -8.95 3.31
N SER A 85 -17.59 -8.40 4.53
CA SER A 85 -18.43 -7.26 4.88
C SER A 85 -18.05 -5.95 4.16
N TYR A 86 -16.80 -5.83 3.67
CA TYR A 86 -16.30 -4.60 3.07
C TYR A 86 -16.57 -4.46 1.57
N PHE A 87 -16.76 -5.55 0.83
CA PHE A 87 -16.87 -5.48 -0.63
C PHE A 87 -18.28 -5.17 -1.14
N HIS A 88 -19.32 -5.57 -0.38
CA HIS A 88 -20.66 -5.61 -0.96
C HIS A 88 -21.42 -4.27 -0.99
N ASN A 89 -20.99 -3.22 -0.29
CA ASN A 89 -21.72 -1.93 -0.26
C ASN A 89 -20.88 -0.69 0.14
N SER A 90 -19.54 -0.76 0.18
CA SER A 90 -18.75 0.24 0.92
C SER A 90 -18.15 1.39 0.11
N TYR A 91 -18.07 1.30 -1.22
CA TYR A 91 -17.42 2.32 -2.05
C TYR A 91 -18.42 3.37 -2.55
N THR A 92 -18.89 4.22 -1.64
CA THR A 92 -19.77 5.35 -1.98
C THR A 92 -18.94 6.64 -2.09
N PRO A 93 -19.15 7.50 -3.13
CA PRO A 93 -18.43 8.76 -3.30
C PRO A 93 -18.53 9.73 -2.12
N ASP A 94 -19.49 9.53 -1.21
CA ASP A 94 -19.70 10.36 -0.03
C ASP A 94 -18.80 9.97 1.16
N LYS A 95 -18.20 8.78 1.16
CA LYS A 95 -17.31 8.36 2.25
C LYS A 95 -15.97 9.09 2.20
N THR A 96 -15.44 9.44 3.36
CA THR A 96 -14.09 10.00 3.46
C THR A 96 -13.06 9.03 2.90
N ILE A 97 -12.19 9.54 2.04
CA ILE A 97 -11.09 8.77 1.45
C ILE A 97 -9.81 9.15 2.21
N ILE A 98 -9.14 8.16 2.78
CA ILE A 98 -7.79 8.28 3.31
C ILE A 98 -6.83 7.83 2.22
N GLN A 99 -6.16 8.78 1.59
CA GLN A 99 -5.30 8.51 0.44
C GLN A 99 -3.83 8.55 0.84
N THR A 100 -3.06 7.57 0.37
CA THR A 100 -1.59 7.54 0.40
C THR A 100 -1.02 7.39 -1.00
N GLY A 101 0.28 7.61 -1.17
CA GLY A 101 1.05 7.25 -2.38
C GLY A 101 2.38 6.60 -1.99
N TYR A 102 3.45 6.67 -2.81
CA TYR A 102 4.85 6.26 -2.51
C TYR A 102 5.20 4.77 -2.84
N PRO A 103 6.47 4.47 -3.26
CA PRO A 103 6.85 3.86 -4.53
C PRO A 103 6.71 2.32 -4.51
N PRO A 104 6.95 1.68 -5.65
CA PRO A 104 6.68 0.26 -5.88
C PRO A 104 7.61 -0.77 -5.20
N THR A 105 8.49 -0.40 -4.25
CA THR A 105 9.31 -1.41 -3.56
C THR A 105 8.45 -2.24 -2.60
N PRO A 106 8.25 -3.55 -2.84
CA PRO A 106 7.24 -4.33 -2.12
C PRO A 106 7.57 -4.60 -0.65
N ALA A 107 8.83 -4.45 -0.22
CA ALA A 107 9.29 -4.76 1.13
C ALA A 107 10.13 -3.63 1.75
N HIS A 108 9.49 -2.50 2.03
CA HIS A 108 10.07 -1.44 2.83
C HIS A 108 9.22 -1.22 4.11
N PRO A 109 9.81 -1.21 5.32
CA PRO A 109 9.07 -1.05 6.57
C PRO A 109 8.17 0.21 6.59
N GLY A 110 8.66 1.32 6.04
CA GLY A 110 7.88 2.55 5.93
C GLY A 110 6.62 2.41 5.04
N ILE A 111 6.65 1.54 4.03
CA ILE A 111 5.49 1.28 3.16
C ILE A 111 4.45 0.45 3.92
N LEU A 112 4.89 -0.58 4.66
CA LEU A 112 4.00 -1.40 5.49
C LEU A 112 3.32 -0.54 6.56
N ILE A 113 4.09 0.26 7.31
CA ILE A 113 3.55 1.16 8.34
C ILE A 113 2.53 2.12 7.75
N LYS A 114 2.85 2.76 6.62
CA LYS A 114 1.96 3.72 5.94
C LYS A 114 0.64 3.08 5.51
N ASN A 115 0.70 1.91 4.86
CA ASN A 115 -0.50 1.22 4.37
C ASN A 115 -1.37 0.74 5.54
N SER A 116 -0.76 0.17 6.58
CA SER A 116 -1.46 -0.22 7.81
C SER A 116 -2.09 0.98 8.52
N LEU A 117 -1.37 2.11 8.61
CA LEU A 117 -1.87 3.33 9.22
C LEU A 117 -3.08 3.88 8.46
N ALA A 118 -3.01 3.95 7.13
CA ALA A 118 -4.11 4.41 6.28
C ALA A 118 -5.37 3.55 6.47
N ASP A 119 -5.19 2.24 6.53
CA ASP A 119 -6.26 1.27 6.77
C ASP A 119 -6.86 1.37 8.19
N ILE A 120 -6.02 1.51 9.22
CA ILE A 120 -6.47 1.75 10.60
C ILE A 120 -7.29 3.04 10.70
N ILE A 121 -6.82 4.13 10.10
CA ILE A 121 -7.53 5.42 10.11
C ILE A 121 -8.86 5.27 9.37
N ALA A 122 -8.84 4.72 8.15
CA ALA A 122 -10.04 4.53 7.34
C ALA A 122 -11.11 3.72 8.08
N ARG A 123 -10.73 2.61 8.75
CA ARG A 123 -11.67 1.84 9.58
C ARG A 123 -12.24 2.66 10.72
N LYS A 124 -11.40 3.37 11.47
CA LYS A 124 -11.81 4.17 12.63
C LYS A 124 -12.89 5.20 12.26
N ILE A 125 -12.79 5.80 11.08
CA ILE A 125 -13.75 6.80 10.59
C ILE A 125 -14.84 6.22 9.66
N LYS A 126 -14.90 4.89 9.49
CA LYS A 126 -15.79 4.21 8.52
C LYS A 126 -15.65 4.73 7.07
N GLY A 127 -14.45 5.20 6.73
CA GLY A 127 -14.05 5.71 5.42
C GLY A 127 -13.48 4.60 4.52
N ILE A 128 -12.70 5.01 3.53
CA ILE A 128 -12.06 4.13 2.54
C ILE A 128 -10.57 4.49 2.46
N GLY A 129 -9.70 3.50 2.66
CA GLY A 129 -8.27 3.64 2.41
C GLY A 129 -7.96 3.41 0.93
N ILE A 130 -7.24 4.31 0.29
CA ILE A 130 -6.77 4.15 -1.10
C ILE A 130 -5.26 4.40 -1.12
N ASN A 131 -4.49 3.42 -1.59
CA ASN A 131 -3.10 3.63 -1.95
C ASN A 131 -3.03 3.92 -3.45
N MET A 132 -2.76 5.17 -3.82
CA MET A 132 -2.67 5.61 -5.20
C MET A 132 -1.21 5.61 -5.63
N VAL A 133 -0.85 4.70 -6.52
CA VAL A 133 0.48 4.70 -7.15
C VAL A 133 0.40 5.60 -8.37
N VAL A 134 1.01 6.78 -8.28
CA VAL A 134 1.21 7.71 -9.40
C VAL A 134 2.70 7.85 -9.54
N ASP A 135 3.28 6.94 -10.30
CA ASP A 135 4.72 6.85 -10.43
C ASP A 135 5.06 6.30 -11.80
N ASN A 136 6.13 6.82 -12.38
CA ASN A 136 6.79 6.32 -13.58
C ASN A 136 8.23 5.89 -13.26
N ASP A 137 8.55 5.74 -11.98
CA ASP A 137 9.84 5.25 -11.51
C ASP A 137 10.16 3.90 -12.16
N THR A 138 11.39 3.79 -12.63
CA THR A 138 11.90 2.55 -13.21
C THR A 138 12.16 1.52 -12.12
N CYS A 139 11.90 0.25 -12.44
CA CYS A 139 12.27 -0.88 -11.59
C CYS A 139 13.80 -1.01 -11.52
N HIS A 140 14.39 -0.46 -10.45
CA HIS A 140 15.83 -0.53 -10.20
C HIS A 140 16.26 -1.82 -9.49
N ASP A 141 15.38 -2.40 -8.68
CA ASP A 141 15.62 -3.67 -7.99
C ASP A 141 14.44 -4.61 -8.24
N ASN A 142 14.75 -5.75 -8.84
CA ASN A 142 13.79 -6.80 -9.15
C ASN A 142 13.83 -7.95 -8.16
N CYS A 143 14.61 -7.81 -7.08
CA CYS A 143 14.81 -8.81 -6.05
C CYS A 143 14.25 -8.37 -4.69
N LEU A 144 13.69 -9.34 -3.98
CA LEU A 144 13.39 -9.23 -2.56
C LEU A 144 14.59 -9.74 -1.76
N ASN A 145 15.17 -8.86 -0.95
CA ASN A 145 16.25 -9.20 -0.02
C ASN A 145 15.65 -9.74 1.30
N ILE A 146 15.94 -10.99 1.64
CA ILE A 146 15.42 -11.64 2.86
C ILE A 146 16.59 -12.11 3.73
N PRO A 147 16.61 -11.79 5.03
CA PRO A 147 17.58 -12.36 5.96
C PRO A 147 17.53 -13.89 5.94
N ASN A 148 18.68 -14.53 5.81
CA ASN A 148 18.80 -15.97 5.95
C ASN A 148 18.81 -16.34 7.43
N ILE A 149 17.69 -16.88 7.90
CA ILE A 149 17.49 -17.30 9.29
C ILE A 149 17.89 -18.76 9.55
N ASN A 150 18.34 -19.48 8.52
CA ASN A 150 18.71 -20.90 8.59
C ASN A 150 20.22 -21.13 8.51
N GLY A 151 21.00 -20.10 8.20
CA GLY A 151 22.47 -20.15 8.17
C GLY A 151 23.09 -19.94 9.54
N LEU A 152 24.29 -20.48 9.75
CA LEU A 152 25.11 -20.21 10.93
C LEU A 152 25.63 -18.76 10.96
N GLU A 153 25.79 -18.14 9.79
CA GLU A 153 26.26 -16.78 9.63
C GLU A 153 25.14 -15.86 9.13
N SER A 154 25.18 -14.60 9.59
CA SER A 154 24.26 -13.57 9.14
C SER A 154 24.48 -13.29 7.65
N SER A 155 23.47 -13.62 6.84
CA SER A 155 23.50 -13.41 5.39
C SER A 155 22.11 -13.01 4.88
N THR A 156 22.06 -12.52 3.65
CA THR A 156 20.81 -12.12 2.97
C THR A 156 20.71 -12.88 1.66
N GLU A 157 19.57 -13.49 1.42
CA GLU A 157 19.23 -14.11 0.14
C GLU A 157 18.41 -13.14 -0.73
N LYS A 158 18.70 -13.15 -2.03
CA LYS A 158 17.98 -12.36 -3.04
C LYS A 158 17.03 -13.27 -3.81
N ILE A 159 15.74 -12.98 -3.76
CA ILE A 159 14.74 -13.68 -4.56
C ILE A 159 14.18 -12.72 -5.60
N GLU A 160 14.41 -13.02 -6.87
CA GLU A 160 13.82 -12.28 -7.98
C GLU A 160 12.28 -12.41 -7.96
N PHE A 161 11.59 -11.28 -7.93
CA PHE A 161 10.15 -11.23 -8.13
C PHE A 161 9.80 -10.84 -9.57
N ILE A 162 10.60 -10.00 -10.24
CA ILE A 162 10.37 -9.63 -11.65
C ILE A 162 11.53 -10.12 -12.52
N PRO A 163 11.30 -11.00 -13.52
CA PRO A 163 12.36 -11.39 -14.46
C PRO A 163 12.81 -10.20 -15.31
N SER A 164 14.10 -9.85 -15.23
CA SER A 164 14.84 -8.97 -16.16
C SER A 164 14.04 -7.78 -16.74
N SER A 165 13.63 -6.85 -15.88
CA SER A 165 12.86 -5.64 -16.25
C SER A 165 13.65 -4.33 -16.11
N GLN A 166 14.99 -4.41 -16.13
CA GLN A 166 15.86 -3.26 -15.92
C GLN A 166 15.50 -2.10 -16.86
N GLY A 167 15.15 -0.96 -16.28
CA GLY A 167 14.85 0.28 -17.00
C GLY A 167 13.41 0.45 -17.47
N LEU A 168 12.51 -0.52 -17.20
CA LEU A 168 11.07 -0.32 -17.41
C LEU A 168 10.42 0.34 -16.21
N ALA A 169 9.42 1.19 -16.46
CA ALA A 169 8.57 1.70 -15.40
C ALA A 169 7.74 0.55 -14.80
N PHE A 170 7.44 0.60 -13.50
CA PHE A 170 6.73 -0.50 -12.84
C PHE A 170 5.35 -0.78 -13.45
N GLU A 171 4.69 0.24 -13.98
CA GLU A 171 3.41 0.12 -14.70
C GLU A 171 3.54 -0.57 -16.06
N GLU A 172 4.74 -0.74 -16.59
CA GLU A 172 5.02 -1.46 -17.84
C GLU A 172 5.44 -2.91 -17.58
N VAL A 173 5.85 -3.23 -16.35
CA VAL A 173 6.19 -4.59 -15.96
C VAL A 173 4.95 -5.48 -16.01
N ARG A 174 5.06 -6.60 -16.73
CA ARG A 174 4.00 -7.61 -16.84
C ARG A 174 4.57 -8.99 -16.56
N TYR A 175 3.90 -9.72 -15.67
CA TYR A 175 4.10 -11.17 -15.60
C TYR A 175 3.43 -11.80 -16.82
N THR A 176 4.21 -12.50 -17.62
CA THR A 176 3.70 -13.27 -18.77
C THR A 176 3.20 -14.66 -18.36
N ASP A 177 3.64 -15.15 -17.18
CA ASP A 177 3.33 -16.48 -16.67
C ASP A 177 3.15 -16.48 -15.14
N LEU A 178 2.02 -16.99 -14.66
CA LEU A 178 1.72 -17.15 -13.23
C LEU A 178 2.70 -18.11 -12.51
N THR A 179 3.43 -18.95 -13.25
CA THR A 179 4.50 -19.79 -12.72
C THR A 179 5.60 -18.93 -12.07
N GLN A 180 5.88 -17.74 -12.60
CA GLN A 180 6.86 -16.80 -12.03
C GLN A 180 6.45 -16.40 -10.59
N LEU A 181 5.20 -16.02 -10.38
CA LEU A 181 4.66 -15.70 -9.05
C LEU A 181 4.67 -16.91 -8.11
N THR A 182 4.42 -18.11 -8.64
CA THR A 182 4.44 -19.35 -7.84
C THR A 182 5.87 -19.69 -7.41
N THR A 183 6.85 -19.54 -8.30
CA THR A 183 8.28 -19.73 -8.01
C THR A 183 8.76 -18.72 -6.98
N PHE A 184 8.40 -17.44 -7.15
CA PHE A 184 8.69 -16.39 -6.16
C PHE A 184 8.12 -16.76 -4.78
N LYS A 185 6.83 -17.12 -4.70
CA LYS A 185 6.19 -17.57 -3.43
C LYS A 185 6.95 -18.73 -2.78
N LYS A 186 7.32 -19.75 -3.55
CA LYS A 186 8.07 -20.91 -3.03
C LYS A 186 9.43 -20.51 -2.50
N GLY A 187 10.14 -19.64 -3.22
CA GLY A 187 11.43 -19.10 -2.78
C GLY A 187 11.30 -18.39 -1.43
N VAL A 188 10.33 -17.48 -1.29
CA VAL A 188 10.14 -16.70 -0.06
C VAL A 188 9.81 -17.62 1.12
N LEU A 189 8.86 -18.53 0.94
CA LEU A 189 8.46 -19.46 2.01
C LEU A 189 9.59 -20.41 2.42
N ARG A 190 10.44 -20.85 1.48
CA ARG A 190 11.60 -21.68 1.78
C ARG A 190 12.55 -20.99 2.75
N ILE A 191 12.84 -19.70 2.54
CA ILE A 191 13.78 -18.95 3.38
C ILE A 191 13.19 -18.65 4.75
N LEU A 192 11.90 -18.29 4.80
CA LEU A 192 11.21 -17.95 6.04
C LEU A 192 10.81 -19.18 6.87
N SER A 193 10.91 -20.39 6.33
CA SER A 193 10.64 -21.61 7.08
C SER A 193 11.89 -22.03 7.85
N ASN A 194 11.81 -22.01 9.18
CA ASN A 194 12.81 -22.58 10.07
C ASN A 194 12.10 -23.57 11.02
N PRO A 195 12.49 -24.86 11.07
CA PRO A 195 11.87 -25.88 11.93
C PRO A 195 11.94 -25.55 13.42
N ASP A 196 12.93 -24.76 13.84
CA ASP A 196 13.14 -24.36 15.24
C ASP A 196 12.31 -23.14 15.63
N MET A 197 11.66 -22.47 14.67
CA MET A 197 10.74 -21.38 14.95
C MET A 197 9.38 -21.93 15.39
N LYS A 198 9.04 -21.72 16.67
CA LYS A 198 7.77 -22.15 17.28
C LYS A 198 6.55 -21.48 16.67
N ASP A 199 6.73 -20.27 16.13
CA ASP A 199 5.71 -19.49 15.44
C ASP A 199 6.31 -18.97 14.14
N THR A 200 5.63 -19.17 13.01
CA THR A 200 5.86 -18.39 11.79
C THR A 200 5.44 -16.94 12.04
N PHE A 201 6.26 -15.98 11.57
CA PHE A 201 5.99 -14.54 11.62
C PHE A 201 4.55 -14.14 11.26
#